data_AF-A0A661XG40-F1
#
_entry.id   AF-A0A661XG40-F1
#
_cell.length_a   1.000
_cell.length_b   1.000
_cell.length_c   1.000
_cell.angle_alpha   90.00
_cell.angle_beta   90.00
_cell.angle_gamma   90.00
#
_symmetry.space_group_name_H-M   'P 1'
#
loop_
_entity.id
_entity.type
_entity.pdbx_description
1 polymer ?
#
loop_
_entity_poly.entity_id
_entity_poly.type
_entity_poly.pdbx_seq_one_letter_code
_entity_poly.pdbx_strand_id
1 'polypeptide(L)'
;MSGALKKKVLLIGLDGATYKVIDRGIKENLLSTLYTFKENGVWGNLHSVVPSLSPYSWPVLCTGLNAGKLGIFGLSKVVEWNSPLDFREILPSRRDINGIPIWKILSENGIKVGIVNIPVTYPPDKVNGFMISGFLAPSTSKRYFYPESISPFLKDYVIDITFSGEEAGWIPEKGVDLNKVYKMQWEISKKRFITSCKLIMKYKPEFFLINFKG
;
A
#
# COMPACT_ATOMS: atom_id res chain seq x y z
N MET A 1 23.87 -2.48 20.73
CA MET A 1 23.97 -1.41 19.72
C MET A 1 22.65 -0.67 19.69
N SER A 2 22.64 0.67 19.65
CA SER A 2 21.41 1.46 19.70
C SER A 2 20.57 1.24 18.43
N GLY A 3 19.45 0.53 18.55
CA GLY A 3 18.52 0.22 17.45
C GLY A 3 17.63 1.39 17.03
N ALA A 4 18.11 2.62 17.11
CA ALA A 4 17.38 3.83 16.70
C ALA A 4 17.96 4.39 15.39
N LEU A 5 17.12 4.88 14.50
CA LEU A 5 17.57 5.53 13.27
C LEU A 5 18.20 6.90 13.58
N LYS A 6 19.35 7.18 12.97
CA LYS A 6 20.00 8.50 13.06
C LYS A 6 19.11 9.63 12.50
N LYS A 7 18.24 9.30 11.52
CA LYS A 7 17.21 10.18 10.97
C LYS A 7 15.94 9.36 10.73
N LYS A 8 14.78 9.93 11.07
CA LYS A 8 13.48 9.32 10.75
C LYS A 8 13.24 9.33 9.25
N VAL A 9 12.55 8.32 8.75
CA VAL A 9 12.25 8.13 7.33
C VAL A 9 10.73 8.12 7.13
N LEU A 10 10.28 8.93 6.17
CA LEU A 10 8.91 8.96 5.69
C LEU A 10 8.91 8.61 4.20
N LEU A 11 8.28 7.49 3.86
CA LEU A 11 8.09 7.04 2.49
C LEU A 11 6.60 7.14 2.12
N ILE A 12 6.29 7.96 1.12
CA ILE A 12 4.92 8.18 0.65
C ILE A 12 4.80 7.63 -0.77
N GLY A 13 3.86 6.71 -0.91
CA GLY A 13 3.38 6.14 -2.16
C GLY A 13 2.23 6.92 -2.74
N LEU A 14 2.34 7.33 -4.00
CA LEU A 14 1.25 7.87 -4.79
C LEU A 14 1.02 6.92 -5.99
N ASP A 15 0.11 5.97 -5.85
CA ASP A 15 -0.15 4.97 -6.89
C ASP A 15 -0.75 5.64 -8.14
N GLY A 16 -0.26 5.30 -9.33
CA GLY A 16 -0.68 5.93 -10.59
C GLY A 16 -0.21 7.38 -10.83
N ALA A 17 0.51 8.02 -9.90
CA ALA A 17 0.94 9.41 -10.02
C ALA A 17 2.22 9.57 -10.87
N THR A 18 2.11 9.33 -12.19
CA THR A 18 3.24 9.53 -13.12
C THR A 18 3.72 10.99 -13.14
N TYR A 19 4.97 11.23 -13.56
CA TYR A 19 5.49 12.59 -13.72
C TYR A 19 4.66 13.45 -14.67
N LYS A 20 3.99 12.86 -15.67
CA LYS A 20 3.06 13.60 -16.54
C LYS A 20 1.91 14.24 -15.75
N VAL A 21 1.35 13.50 -14.77
CA VAL A 21 0.27 13.99 -13.90
C VAL A 21 0.80 15.02 -12.91
N ILE A 22 1.92 14.71 -12.25
CA ILE A 22 2.54 15.59 -11.24
C ILE A 22 2.97 16.91 -11.87
N ASP A 23 3.70 16.89 -12.99
CA ASP A 23 4.23 18.10 -13.64
C ASP A 23 3.11 18.99 -14.17
N ARG A 24 2.01 18.39 -14.65
CA ARG A 24 0.81 19.14 -15.01
C ARG A 24 0.22 19.86 -13.80
N GLY A 25 0.01 19.15 -12.69
CA GLY A 25 -0.52 19.74 -11.47
C GLY A 25 0.38 20.82 -10.85
N ILE A 26 1.70 20.69 -10.99
CA ILE A 26 2.66 21.74 -10.61
C ILE A 26 2.48 22.99 -11.47
N LYS A 27 2.40 22.83 -12.81
CA LYS A 27 2.20 23.95 -13.75
C LYS A 27 0.88 24.67 -13.52
N GLU A 28 -0.16 23.94 -13.13
CA GLU A 28 -1.48 24.49 -12.78
C GLU A 28 -1.55 25.03 -11.34
N ASN A 29 -0.41 25.07 -10.62
CA ASN A 29 -0.30 25.56 -9.23
C ASN A 29 -1.18 24.79 -8.21
N LEU A 30 -1.47 23.52 -8.49
CA LEU A 30 -2.28 22.64 -7.63
C LEU A 30 -1.42 21.81 -6.66
N LEU A 31 -0.11 21.66 -6.93
CA LEU A 31 0.78 20.74 -6.22
C LEU A 31 2.03 21.45 -5.67
N SER A 32 1.84 22.57 -4.96
CA SER A 32 2.92 23.40 -4.42
C SER A 32 3.89 22.63 -3.49
N THR A 33 3.40 21.70 -2.69
CA THR A 33 4.26 20.85 -1.83
C THR A 33 5.20 19.97 -2.66
N LEU A 34 4.70 19.35 -3.74
CA LEU A 34 5.54 18.52 -4.61
C LEU A 34 6.51 19.35 -5.45
N TYR A 35 6.13 20.57 -5.83
CA TYR A 35 7.05 21.53 -6.42
C TYR A 35 8.23 21.81 -5.49
N THR A 36 7.98 22.12 -4.21
CA THR A 36 9.05 22.34 -3.22
C THR A 36 9.97 21.14 -3.07
N PHE A 37 9.45 19.91 -3.09
CA PHE A 37 10.26 18.70 -3.05
C PHE A 37 11.13 18.52 -4.30
N LYS A 38 10.60 18.87 -5.48
CA LYS A 38 11.35 18.80 -6.74
C LYS A 38 12.48 19.84 -6.79
N GLU A 39 12.23 21.04 -6.26
CA GLU A 39 13.18 22.15 -6.24
C GLU A 39 14.32 21.94 -5.22
N ASN A 40 14.01 21.40 -4.05
CA ASN A 40 14.97 21.27 -2.93
C ASN A 40 15.49 19.84 -2.73
N GLY A 41 15.11 18.91 -3.61
CA GLY A 41 15.39 17.48 -3.48
C GLY A 41 16.06 16.88 -4.70
N VAL A 42 16.06 15.55 -4.76
CA VAL A 42 16.57 14.79 -5.90
C VAL A 42 15.41 14.02 -6.51
N TRP A 43 15.31 14.06 -7.84
CA TRP A 43 14.24 13.39 -8.57
C TRP A 43 14.76 12.85 -9.92
N GLY A 44 14.05 11.86 -10.46
CA GLY A 44 14.38 11.27 -11.74
C GLY A 44 13.41 10.15 -12.12
N ASN A 45 13.37 9.82 -13.41
CA ASN A 45 12.58 8.70 -13.90
C ASN A 45 13.22 7.38 -13.47
N LEU A 46 12.44 6.53 -12.80
CA LEU A 46 12.84 5.17 -12.43
C LEU A 46 12.18 4.16 -13.37
N HIS A 47 12.91 3.09 -13.70
CA HIS A 47 12.32 1.94 -14.39
C HIS A 47 11.44 1.17 -13.42
N SER A 48 10.18 0.97 -13.81
CA SER A 48 9.25 0.12 -13.06
C SER A 48 9.61 -1.36 -13.23
N VAL A 49 8.96 -2.20 -12.43
CA VAL A 49 9.02 -3.65 -12.54
C VAL A 49 8.22 -4.14 -13.76
N VAL A 50 8.57 -5.32 -14.26
CA VAL A 50 7.81 -6.01 -15.30
C VAL A 50 7.21 -7.28 -14.68
N PRO A 51 5.87 -7.44 -14.65
CA PRO A 51 4.84 -6.51 -15.09
C PRO A 51 4.65 -5.32 -14.12
N SER A 52 4.30 -4.14 -14.63
CA SER A 52 4.08 -2.91 -13.84
C SER A 52 2.71 -2.86 -13.17
N LEU A 53 2.39 -3.90 -12.38
CA LEU A 53 1.14 -4.02 -11.64
C LEU A 53 1.40 -3.84 -10.14
N SER A 54 0.49 -3.18 -9.42
CA SER A 54 0.66 -2.89 -7.98
C SER A 54 1.00 -4.13 -7.14
N PRO A 55 0.41 -5.32 -7.37
CA PRO A 55 0.77 -6.54 -6.63
C PRO A 55 2.21 -7.03 -6.84
N TYR A 56 2.93 -6.49 -7.82
CA TYR A 56 4.36 -6.73 -8.03
C TYR A 56 5.21 -5.55 -7.58
N SER A 57 4.85 -4.33 -8.01
CA SER A 57 5.64 -3.11 -7.75
C SER A 57 5.86 -2.86 -6.26
N TRP A 58 4.83 -3.05 -5.45
CA TRP A 58 4.90 -2.81 -4.01
C TRP A 58 5.75 -3.85 -3.27
N PRO A 59 5.58 -5.17 -3.48
CA PRO A 59 6.51 -6.15 -2.95
C PRO A 59 7.97 -5.97 -3.41
N VAL A 60 8.22 -5.63 -4.67
CA VAL A 60 9.60 -5.34 -5.15
C VAL A 60 10.19 -4.15 -4.39
N LEU A 61 9.46 -3.04 -4.27
CA LEU A 61 9.89 -1.87 -3.52
C LEU A 61 10.27 -2.23 -2.08
N CYS A 62 9.48 -3.11 -1.46
CA CYS A 62 9.60 -3.39 -0.03
C CYS A 62 10.60 -4.49 0.30
N THR A 63 10.90 -5.40 -0.64
CA THR A 63 11.82 -6.54 -0.43
C THR A 63 13.17 -6.38 -1.13
N GLY A 64 13.27 -5.48 -2.12
CA GLY A 64 14.44 -5.35 -2.98
C GLY A 64 14.63 -6.50 -3.98
N LEU A 65 13.67 -7.44 -4.05
CA LEU A 65 13.70 -8.53 -5.01
C LEU A 65 13.19 -8.07 -6.38
N ASN A 66 13.68 -8.69 -7.46
CA ASN A 66 12.99 -8.56 -8.75
C ASN A 66 11.67 -9.37 -8.75
N ALA A 67 10.75 -9.01 -9.65
CA ALA A 67 9.42 -9.61 -9.70
C ALA A 67 9.43 -11.14 -9.81
N GLY A 68 10.35 -11.72 -10.60
CA GLY A 68 10.48 -13.17 -10.75
C GLY A 68 10.93 -13.91 -9.49
N LYS A 69 11.49 -13.21 -8.50
CA LYS A 69 11.88 -13.77 -7.20
C LYS A 69 10.80 -13.65 -6.14
N LEU A 70 9.69 -12.96 -6.40
CA LEU A 70 8.61 -12.78 -5.42
C LEU A 70 7.80 -14.05 -5.16
N GLY A 71 7.84 -15.05 -6.05
CA GLY A 71 7.09 -16.29 -5.89
C GLY A 71 5.63 -16.23 -6.37
N ILE A 72 5.19 -15.08 -6.91
CA ILE A 72 3.86 -14.89 -7.49
C ILE A 72 3.93 -14.72 -9.01
N PHE A 73 3.04 -15.40 -9.74
CA PHE A 73 2.97 -15.43 -11.20
C PHE A 73 1.52 -15.24 -11.66
N GLY A 74 0.92 -14.10 -11.31
CA GLY A 74 -0.42 -13.70 -11.69
C GLY A 74 -1.02 -12.75 -10.67
N LEU A 75 -2.21 -12.24 -10.98
CA LEU A 75 -3.06 -11.52 -10.02
C LEU A 75 -3.97 -12.46 -9.22
N SER A 76 -3.94 -13.75 -9.55
CA SER A 76 -4.65 -14.81 -8.87
C SER A 76 -3.80 -16.08 -8.87
N LYS A 77 -4.10 -16.96 -7.91
CA LYS A 77 -3.50 -18.29 -7.78
C LYS A 77 -4.62 -19.32 -7.82
N VAL A 78 -4.54 -20.24 -8.76
CA VAL A 78 -5.39 -21.43 -8.77
C VAL A 78 -4.98 -22.31 -7.59
N VAL A 79 -5.92 -22.58 -6.69
CA VAL A 79 -5.71 -23.40 -5.49
C VAL A 79 -6.46 -24.73 -5.57
N GLU A 80 -7.48 -24.82 -6.41
CA GLU A 80 -8.19 -26.06 -6.75
C GLU A 80 -8.45 -26.06 -8.26
N TRP A 81 -8.24 -27.20 -8.90
CA TRP A 81 -8.43 -27.37 -10.34
C TRP A 81 -9.18 -28.67 -10.62
N ASN A 82 -10.40 -28.55 -11.15
CA ASN A 82 -11.20 -29.68 -11.59
C ASN A 82 -11.29 -29.72 -13.13
N SER A 83 -11.49 -28.57 -13.78
CA SER A 83 -11.53 -28.44 -15.24
C SER A 83 -11.21 -26.99 -15.68
N PRO A 84 -11.02 -26.71 -16.99
CA PRO A 84 -10.85 -25.33 -17.48
C PRO A 84 -11.97 -24.35 -17.15
N LEU A 85 -13.16 -24.85 -16.79
CA LEU A 85 -14.31 -24.04 -16.39
C LEU A 85 -14.67 -24.19 -14.90
N ASP A 86 -13.95 -25.05 -14.17
CA ASP A 86 -14.21 -25.36 -12.77
C ASP A 86 -12.88 -25.40 -12.01
N PHE A 87 -12.50 -24.23 -11.49
CA PHE A 87 -11.30 -24.03 -10.71
C PHE A 87 -11.55 -22.93 -9.69
N ARG A 88 -10.83 -22.99 -8.56
CA ARG A 88 -10.88 -21.96 -7.55
C ARG A 88 -9.61 -21.14 -7.59
N GLU A 89 -9.77 -19.83 -7.70
CA GLU A 89 -8.70 -18.86 -7.59
C GLU A 89 -8.79 -18.08 -6.28
N ILE A 90 -7.63 -17.69 -5.76
CA ILE A 90 -7.51 -16.72 -4.67
C ILE A 90 -6.55 -15.61 -5.06
N LEU A 91 -6.74 -14.44 -4.43
CA LEU A 91 -5.81 -13.32 -4.57
C LEU A 91 -4.49 -13.64 -3.85
N PRO A 92 -3.34 -13.15 -4.37
CA PRO A 92 -2.07 -13.28 -3.67
C PRO A 92 -2.12 -12.54 -2.34
N SER A 93 -1.47 -13.13 -1.35
CA SER A 93 -1.40 -12.61 0.01
C SER A 93 0.05 -12.37 0.41
N ARG A 94 0.27 -11.75 1.58
CA ARG A 94 1.60 -11.61 2.18
C ARG A 94 2.32 -12.96 2.26
N ARG A 95 1.58 -14.06 2.46
CA ARG A 95 2.17 -15.40 2.61
C ARG A 95 2.74 -15.97 1.33
N ASP A 96 2.29 -15.46 0.17
CA ASP A 96 2.75 -15.90 -1.14
C ASP A 96 3.99 -15.12 -1.60
N ILE A 97 4.31 -14.01 -0.93
CA ILE A 97 5.46 -13.17 -1.26
C ILE A 97 6.74 -13.69 -0.59
N ASN A 98 7.69 -14.13 -1.40
CA ASN A 98 9.05 -14.42 -0.99
C ASN A 98 9.81 -13.15 -0.59
N GLY A 99 10.79 -13.31 0.29
CA GLY A 99 11.64 -12.23 0.77
C GLY A 99 11.19 -11.61 2.09
N ILE A 100 12.13 -10.93 2.71
CA ILE A 100 11.93 -10.23 3.98
C ILE A 100 11.74 -8.75 3.66
N PRO A 101 10.56 -8.18 3.94
CA PRO A 101 10.33 -6.77 3.65
C PRO A 101 11.09 -5.88 4.63
N ILE A 102 11.44 -4.67 4.19
CA ILE A 102 12.25 -3.70 4.93
C ILE A 102 11.73 -3.46 6.36
N TRP A 103 10.40 -3.41 6.55
CA TRP A 103 9.81 -3.17 7.87
C TRP A 103 10.05 -4.31 8.86
N LYS A 104 10.15 -5.56 8.39
CA LYS A 104 10.48 -6.71 9.24
C LYS A 104 11.92 -6.63 9.71
N ILE A 105 12.84 -6.35 8.79
CA ILE A 105 14.26 -6.16 9.09
C ILE A 105 14.43 -5.04 10.13
N LEU A 106 13.81 -3.88 9.89
CA LEU A 106 13.86 -2.74 10.80
C LEU A 106 13.27 -3.08 12.17
N SER A 107 12.08 -3.69 12.19
CA SER A 107 11.40 -4.11 13.42
C SER A 107 12.23 -5.07 14.26
N GLU A 108 12.85 -6.07 13.65
CA GLU A 108 13.69 -7.07 14.33
C GLU A 108 14.96 -6.45 14.92
N ASN A 109 15.41 -5.32 14.36
CA ASN A 109 16.52 -4.53 14.89
C ASN A 109 16.08 -3.44 15.89
N GLY A 110 14.84 -3.51 16.40
CA GLY A 110 14.34 -2.61 17.43
C GLY A 110 13.86 -1.24 16.91
N ILE A 111 13.88 -1.01 15.59
CA ILE A 111 13.41 0.24 14.98
C ILE A 111 11.89 0.24 14.97
N LYS A 112 11.28 1.35 15.39
CA LYS A 112 9.82 1.45 15.37
C LYS A 112 9.28 1.78 13.98
N VAL A 113 8.35 0.98 13.47
CA VAL A 113 7.80 1.11 12.11
C VAL A 113 6.29 1.38 12.12
N GLY A 114 5.80 2.15 11.14
CA GLY A 114 4.38 2.32 10.87
C GLY A 114 4.10 2.09 9.38
N ILE A 115 3.33 1.06 9.05
CA ILE A 115 3.07 0.68 7.65
C ILE A 115 1.56 0.78 7.37
N VAL A 116 1.17 1.50 6.33
CA VAL A 116 -0.25 1.78 6.04
C VAL A 116 -0.57 1.56 4.57
N ASN A 117 -1.54 0.68 4.31
CA ASN A 117 -2.17 0.49 3.00
C ASN A 117 -1.23 -0.01 1.88
N ILE A 118 -0.19 -0.78 2.22
CA ILE A 118 0.69 -1.36 1.21
C ILE A 118 0.03 -2.60 0.58
N PRO A 119 -0.05 -2.70 -0.76
CA PRO A 119 -0.64 -3.86 -1.42
C PRO A 119 0.04 -5.19 -1.07
N VAL A 120 -0.74 -6.27 -1.07
CA VAL A 120 -0.26 -7.66 -0.82
C VAL A 120 0.35 -7.86 0.57
N THR A 121 -0.14 -7.11 1.57
CA THR A 121 0.35 -7.24 2.94
C THR A 121 -0.65 -7.86 3.92
N TYR A 122 -1.71 -8.50 3.43
CA TYR A 122 -2.61 -9.29 4.27
C TYR A 122 -2.16 -10.75 4.36
N PRO A 123 -2.19 -11.40 5.55
CA PRO A 123 -2.37 -10.78 6.86
C PRO A 123 -1.18 -9.87 7.21
N PRO A 124 -1.40 -8.83 8.02
CA PRO A 124 -0.34 -7.89 8.40
C PRO A 124 0.77 -8.61 9.17
N ASP A 125 2.01 -8.19 8.93
CA ASP A 125 3.16 -8.66 9.70
C ASP A 125 3.11 -8.11 11.13
N LYS A 126 3.57 -8.91 12.10
CA LYS A 126 3.85 -8.42 13.46
C LYS A 126 5.11 -7.57 13.42
N VAL A 127 5.02 -6.35 13.93
CA VAL A 127 6.11 -5.36 13.90
C VAL A 127 6.23 -4.58 15.21
N ASN A 128 7.41 -4.02 15.48
CA ASN A 128 7.63 -3.04 16.53
C ASN A 128 6.99 -1.71 16.11
N GLY A 129 5.70 -1.53 16.40
CA GLY A 129 4.93 -0.37 15.97
C GLY A 129 3.55 -0.80 15.48
N PHE A 130 3.16 -0.44 14.26
CA PHE A 130 1.86 -0.80 13.71
C PHE A 130 1.87 -1.05 12.21
N MET A 131 0.90 -1.82 11.74
CA MET A 131 0.69 -2.15 10.35
C MET A 131 -0.80 -2.22 10.02
N ILE A 132 -1.20 -1.64 8.90
CA ILE A 132 -2.55 -1.75 8.31
C ILE A 132 -2.37 -2.26 6.88
N SER A 133 -2.98 -3.39 6.56
CA SER A 133 -2.88 -4.02 5.24
C SER A 133 -3.50 -3.15 4.16
N GLY A 134 -2.96 -3.25 2.94
CA GLY A 134 -3.48 -2.53 1.77
C GLY A 134 -4.29 -3.39 0.81
N PHE A 135 -4.34 -2.92 -0.43
CA PHE A 135 -5.02 -3.56 -1.55
C PHE A 135 -4.76 -5.08 -1.61
N LEU A 136 -5.80 -5.84 -1.98
CA LEU A 136 -5.93 -7.30 -1.91
C LEU A 136 -6.10 -7.89 -0.50
N ALA A 137 -6.19 -7.07 0.55
CA ALA A 137 -6.75 -7.53 1.81
C ALA A 137 -8.24 -7.88 1.63
N PRO A 138 -8.70 -9.06 2.11
CA PRO A 138 -10.10 -9.44 2.00
C PRO A 138 -11.02 -8.43 2.70
N SER A 139 -12.01 -7.91 1.97
CA SER A 139 -12.95 -6.89 2.47
C SER A 139 -13.77 -7.36 3.68
N THR A 140 -13.96 -8.67 3.83
CA THR A 140 -14.68 -9.32 4.93
C THR A 140 -13.82 -9.54 6.18
N SER A 141 -12.50 -9.39 6.09
CA SER A 141 -11.62 -9.68 7.21
C SER A 141 -11.64 -8.57 8.25
N LYS A 142 -11.74 -8.95 9.54
CA LYS A 142 -11.53 -8.01 10.67
C LYS A 142 -10.07 -7.94 11.12
N ARG A 143 -9.18 -8.73 10.54
CA ARG A 143 -7.78 -8.89 10.99
C ARG A 143 -6.76 -8.30 10.02
N TYR A 144 -7.12 -7.21 9.35
CA TYR A 144 -6.24 -6.55 8.37
C TYR A 144 -5.20 -5.62 9.02
N PHE A 145 -5.12 -5.55 10.35
CA PHE A 145 -4.22 -4.64 11.05
C PHE A 145 -3.50 -5.32 12.22
N TYR A 146 -2.42 -4.69 12.68
CA TYR A 146 -1.65 -5.06 13.86
C TYR A 146 -1.06 -3.80 14.51
N PRO A 147 -0.92 -3.73 15.85
CA PRO A 147 -1.48 -4.63 16.87
C PRO A 147 -2.97 -4.36 17.13
N GLU A 148 -3.64 -5.23 17.90
CA GLU A 148 -5.08 -5.06 18.23
C GLU A 148 -5.40 -3.68 18.84
N SER A 149 -4.45 -3.09 19.57
CA SER A 149 -4.58 -1.77 20.20
C SER A 149 -4.77 -0.59 19.21
N ILE A 150 -4.63 -0.81 17.90
CA ILE A 150 -4.94 0.23 16.89
C ILE A 150 -6.39 0.18 16.38
N SER A 151 -7.16 -0.86 16.74
CA SER A 151 -8.57 -1.02 16.37
C SER A 151 -9.44 0.24 16.59
N PRO A 152 -9.32 0.99 17.72
CA PRO A 152 -10.11 2.21 17.92
C PRO A 152 -9.85 3.33 16.89
N PHE A 153 -8.71 3.31 16.19
CA PHE A 153 -8.38 4.29 15.14
C PHE A 153 -8.95 3.92 13.77
N LEU A 154 -9.52 2.72 13.63
CA LEU A 154 -9.91 2.12 12.36
C LEU A 154 -11.42 2.04 12.14
N LYS A 155 -12.23 2.61 13.04
CA LYS A 155 -13.71 2.52 12.99
C LYS A 155 -14.29 2.88 11.61
N ASP A 156 -13.75 3.93 10.99
CA ASP A 156 -14.20 4.41 9.67
C ASP A 156 -13.18 4.16 8.56
N TYR A 157 -12.15 3.36 8.83
CA TYR A 157 -11.06 3.12 7.87
C TYR A 157 -11.52 2.17 6.78
N VAL A 158 -11.20 2.54 5.54
CA VAL A 158 -11.51 1.75 4.35
C VAL A 158 -10.19 1.54 3.60
N ILE A 159 -9.88 0.28 3.28
CA ILE A 159 -8.65 -0.08 2.58
C ILE A 159 -8.72 0.42 1.14
N ASP A 160 -9.80 0.09 0.44
CA ASP A 160 -9.97 0.38 -0.98
C ASP A 160 -11.45 0.55 -1.35
N ILE A 161 -11.70 1.10 -2.53
CA ILE A 161 -13.03 1.16 -3.15
C ILE A 161 -13.49 -0.27 -3.41
N THR A 162 -14.68 -0.60 -2.92
CA THR A 162 -15.38 -1.84 -3.28
C THR A 162 -16.45 -1.49 -4.31
N PHE A 163 -16.31 -2.02 -5.54
CA PHE A 163 -17.34 -1.94 -6.57
C PHE A 163 -18.12 -3.27 -6.60
N SER A 164 -19.44 -3.19 -6.79
CA SER A 164 -20.33 -4.34 -7.06
C SER A 164 -20.26 -5.57 -6.12
N GLY A 165 -19.76 -5.43 -4.88
CA GLY A 165 -19.71 -6.55 -3.93
C GLY A 165 -18.62 -7.59 -4.21
N GLU A 166 -17.71 -7.31 -5.13
CA GLU A 166 -16.53 -8.16 -5.37
C GLU A 166 -15.47 -7.95 -4.28
N GLU A 167 -14.74 -9.03 -3.95
CA GLU A 167 -13.73 -9.02 -2.87
C GLU A 167 -12.49 -8.18 -3.19
N ALA A 168 -12.27 -7.85 -4.46
CA ALA A 168 -11.12 -7.10 -4.93
C ALA A 168 -11.59 -5.77 -5.53
N GLY A 169 -11.07 -4.66 -5.03
CA GLY A 169 -11.39 -3.28 -5.42
C GLY A 169 -10.99 -2.90 -6.85
N TRP A 170 -11.41 -3.70 -7.83
CA TRP A 170 -11.32 -3.44 -9.24
C TRP A 170 -12.44 -2.49 -9.63
N ILE A 171 -12.05 -1.44 -10.34
CA ILE A 171 -12.97 -0.47 -10.90
C ILE A 171 -13.07 -0.82 -12.38
N PRO A 172 -14.28 -1.11 -12.91
CA PRO A 172 -14.44 -1.38 -14.34
C PRO A 172 -13.92 -0.22 -15.19
N GLU A 173 -13.27 -0.53 -16.32
CA GLU A 173 -12.73 0.50 -17.22
C GLU A 173 -13.81 1.37 -17.89
N LYS A 174 -15.04 0.84 -17.99
CA LYS A 174 -16.19 1.49 -18.64
C LYS A 174 -17.45 1.33 -17.81
N GLY A 175 -18.41 2.23 -18.03
CA GLY A 175 -19.72 2.15 -17.38
C GLY A 175 -19.73 2.60 -15.91
N VAL A 176 -18.68 3.30 -15.47
CA VAL A 176 -18.57 3.79 -14.10
C VAL A 176 -18.74 5.31 -14.06
N ASP A 177 -19.51 5.78 -13.08
CA ASP A 177 -19.59 7.21 -12.76
C ASP A 177 -18.27 7.67 -12.12
N LEU A 178 -17.42 8.33 -12.92
CA LEU A 178 -16.11 8.83 -12.49
C LEU A 178 -16.22 9.85 -11.36
N ASN A 179 -17.26 10.70 -11.33
CA ASN A 179 -17.42 11.68 -10.25
C ASN A 179 -17.69 10.97 -8.92
N LYS A 180 -18.50 9.91 -8.95
CA LYS A 180 -18.74 9.07 -7.78
C LYS A 180 -17.45 8.38 -7.32
N VAL A 181 -16.68 7.79 -8.24
CA VAL A 181 -15.39 7.14 -7.92
C VAL A 181 -14.41 8.14 -7.31
N TYR A 182 -14.22 9.31 -7.91
CA TYR A 182 -13.32 10.32 -7.39
C TYR A 182 -13.72 10.79 -5.99
N LYS A 183 -15.02 11.00 -5.76
CA LYS A 183 -15.52 11.36 -4.43
C LYS A 183 -15.25 10.26 -3.40
N MET A 184 -15.46 8.99 -3.76
CA MET A 184 -15.15 7.86 -2.88
C MET A 184 -13.66 7.77 -2.58
N GLN A 185 -12.80 7.88 -3.61
CA GLN A 185 -11.35 7.80 -3.47
C GLN A 185 -10.80 8.94 -2.60
N TRP A 186 -11.35 10.14 -2.77
CA TRP A 186 -11.03 11.31 -1.95
C TRP A 186 -11.35 11.06 -0.48
N GLU A 187 -12.56 10.60 -0.16
CA GLU A 187 -12.96 10.34 1.22
C GLU A 187 -12.11 9.24 1.87
N ILE A 188 -11.81 8.17 1.13
CA ILE A 188 -10.90 7.11 1.60
C ILE A 188 -9.51 7.68 1.89
N SER A 189 -8.96 8.47 0.97
CA SER A 189 -7.63 9.07 1.13
C SER A 189 -7.56 10.05 2.31
N LYS A 190 -8.60 10.87 2.50
CA LYS A 190 -8.71 11.79 3.64
C LYS A 190 -8.77 11.03 4.96
N LYS A 191 -9.58 9.98 5.07
CA LYS A 191 -9.65 9.15 6.28
C LYS A 191 -8.32 8.43 6.54
N ARG A 192 -7.69 7.88 5.50
CA ARG A 192 -6.37 7.24 5.59
C ARG A 192 -5.31 8.21 6.12
N PHE A 193 -5.29 9.45 5.62
CA PHE A 193 -4.40 10.50 6.10
C PHE A 193 -4.64 10.81 7.59
N ILE A 194 -5.88 11.09 7.98
CA ILE A 194 -6.24 11.43 9.37
C ILE A 194 -5.88 10.29 10.33
N THR A 195 -6.23 9.05 10.00
CA THR A 195 -5.88 7.88 10.81
C THR A 195 -4.37 7.71 10.93
N SER A 196 -3.63 7.91 9.85
CA SER A 196 -2.17 7.84 9.85
C SER A 196 -1.55 8.89 10.76
N CYS A 197 -2.00 10.14 10.70
CA CYS A 197 -1.53 11.20 11.60
C CYS A 197 -1.76 10.83 13.08
N LYS A 198 -2.95 10.34 13.43
CA LYS A 198 -3.28 9.88 14.79
C LYS A 198 -2.33 8.77 15.27
N LEU A 199 -2.06 7.78 14.40
CA LEU A 199 -1.17 6.67 14.73
C LEU A 199 0.30 7.10 14.81
N ILE A 200 0.76 8.00 13.94
CA ILE A 200 2.10 8.59 14.02
C ILE A 200 2.30 9.32 15.35
N MET A 201 1.31 10.13 15.78
CA MET A 201 1.38 10.85 17.06
C MET A 201 1.44 9.88 18.26
N LYS A 202 0.64 8.81 18.23
CA LYS A 202 0.59 7.81 19.31
C LYS A 202 1.85 6.93 19.38
N TYR A 203 2.26 6.37 18.24
CA TYR A 203 3.33 5.36 18.21
C TYR A 203 4.70 5.98 18.01
N LYS A 204 4.80 7.15 17.34
CA LYS A 204 6.06 7.83 17.00
C LYS A 204 7.03 6.92 16.24
N PRO A 205 6.63 6.34 15.09
CA PRO A 205 7.52 5.49 14.31
C PRO A 205 8.75 6.28 13.83
N GLU A 206 9.85 5.57 13.67
CA GLU A 206 11.09 6.09 13.08
C GLU A 206 11.13 5.84 11.57
N PHE A 207 10.46 4.78 11.10
CA PHE A 207 10.20 4.52 9.69
C PHE A 207 8.69 4.47 9.46
N PHE A 208 8.17 5.32 8.57
CA PHE A 208 6.77 5.31 8.19
C PHE A 208 6.61 5.15 6.69
N LEU A 209 5.80 4.20 6.25
CA LEU A 209 5.49 3.92 4.85
C LEU A 209 3.97 3.89 4.67
N ILE A 210 3.48 4.72 3.77
CA ILE A 210 2.05 4.80 3.42
C ILE A 210 1.87 4.77 1.90
N ASN A 211 0.82 4.13 1.43
CA ASN A 211 0.37 4.23 0.03
C ASN A 211 -1.00 4.91 -0.07
N PHE A 212 -1.09 5.93 -0.91
CA PHE A 212 -2.33 6.50 -1.42
C PHE A 212 -2.58 5.97 -2.83
N LYS A 213 -3.63 5.15 -2.97
CA LYS A 213 -4.08 4.67 -4.27
C LYS A 213 -4.66 5.83 -5.09
N GLY A 214 -4.33 5.89 -6.38
CA GLY A 214 -4.91 6.81 -7.36
C GLY A 214 -6.24 6.31 -7.94
#